data_AF-A0A8H3VAV9-F1
#
_entry.id   AF-A0A8H3VAV9-F1
#
_cell.length_a   1.000
_cell.length_b   1.000
_cell.length_c   1.000
_cell.angle_alpha   90.00
_cell.angle_beta   90.00
_cell.angle_gamma   90.00
#
_symmetry.space_group_name_H-M   'P 1'
#
loop_
_entity.id
_entity.type
_entity.pdbx_description
1 polymer ?
#
loop_
_entity_poly.entity_id
_entity_poly.type
_entity_poly.pdbx_seq_one_letter_code
_entity_poly.pdbx_strand_id
1 'polypeptide(L)'
;MELQRGLTTGNVSRNESDAPLLVKADTFEVIRNVIAEYALSSYGYELVCDLTEPKQFLSTTIPGDSRLSASYGDLPAIYLDKHQMHRLIATLYCRWGLHPRAVNIEHLYELVELLFAHYYSQTSIEISAVATRDSGLRLDSLALLLASLALGSYFSESFSHARRLFVDSTDLFNNYTGPPAFDAVATLFVQHLFTLREGSTNQAKNLNVQAIHAAHELGINRYDPTSSDPQHVELYLLLYFTDQYSSQSHCTPPTIRADDYRPDLFDGLSRAYPEMQTLIELIKLNGHVFEHIYGQRCSDESVLNLESIIGRVCEAIGKPLNEREDTDHDVLVKIHMYWLILRVPSINSGTHWISSLSICVRAAQMLLSIYLRIYKPLVQNSSEHIEPTISHPSLQILLIDNHIPPTWRQVKRITTSAFVIIYAYWRGEVSSEEASRFIAISLLLLHCQRVRWQHELLEPIGSLKELIGLSALDIGPALSRLLPGATFDFISAIASNSTSYAEVRVRTQKLLLMHQQQDFAQPAMMGTFPPHDDLLDRADGTMQNEGFNFMAYETWLPTPLVGLFGDVQ
;
A
#
# COMPACT_ATOMS: atom_id res chain seq x y z
N MET A 1 34.93 -27.34 -40.96
CA MET A 1 34.00 -28.27 -41.63
C MET A 1 33.91 -29.50 -40.74
N GLU A 2 32.72 -29.72 -40.16
CA GLU A 2 32.00 -31.00 -40.00
C GLU A 2 32.81 -32.32 -39.91
N LEU A 3 32.49 -33.33 -39.09
CA LEU A 3 31.26 -33.73 -38.41
C LEU A 3 31.60 -34.91 -37.46
N GLN A 4 30.95 -34.93 -36.29
CA GLN A 4 30.51 -36.08 -35.46
C GLN A 4 31.29 -37.41 -35.40
N ARG A 5 31.57 -37.87 -34.17
CA ARG A 5 30.80 -38.94 -33.47
C ARG A 5 31.40 -39.23 -32.09
N GLY A 6 30.53 -39.35 -31.08
CA GLY A 6 30.91 -39.79 -29.74
C GLY A 6 29.69 -39.92 -28.84
N LEU A 7 28.93 -41.01 -29.03
CA LEU A 7 27.98 -41.52 -28.04
C LEU A 7 28.77 -42.18 -26.92
N THR A 8 28.69 -41.67 -25.69
CA THR A 8 28.87 -42.48 -24.48
C THR A 8 27.93 -41.99 -23.39
N THR A 9 27.07 -42.89 -22.99
CA THR A 9 26.26 -42.94 -21.78
C THR A 9 27.09 -42.60 -20.52
N GLY A 10 26.68 -41.58 -19.78
CA GLY A 10 27.22 -41.26 -18.47
C GLY A 10 26.09 -40.81 -17.55
N ASN A 11 25.83 -41.62 -16.52
CA ASN A 11 24.95 -41.31 -15.41
C ASN A 11 25.27 -39.92 -14.85
N VAL A 12 24.39 -38.95 -15.09
CA VAL A 12 24.39 -37.69 -14.35
C VAL A 12 23.60 -37.94 -13.07
N SER A 13 24.33 -38.07 -11.97
CA SER A 13 23.79 -37.86 -10.63
C SER A 13 22.97 -36.57 -10.64
N ARG A 14 21.66 -36.69 -10.41
CA ARG A 14 20.81 -35.55 -10.09
C ARG A 14 21.40 -34.89 -8.84
N ASN A 15 22.05 -33.74 -9.02
CA ASN A 15 22.39 -32.87 -7.91
C ASN A 15 21.07 -32.41 -7.28
N GLU A 16 20.84 -32.80 -6.04
CA GLU A 16 19.77 -32.30 -5.17
C GLU A 16 20.07 -30.87 -4.70
N SER A 17 20.32 -29.92 -5.62
CA SER A 17 20.58 -28.52 -5.23
C SER A 17 19.92 -27.46 -6.12
N ASP A 18 18.89 -27.81 -6.88
CA ASP A 18 18.08 -26.83 -7.62
C ASP A 18 16.81 -26.51 -6.82
N ALA A 19 16.99 -25.96 -5.62
CA ALA A 19 15.90 -25.19 -5.00
C ALA A 19 15.71 -23.91 -5.84
N PRO A 20 14.48 -23.59 -6.31
CA PRO A 20 14.26 -22.41 -7.13
C PRO A 20 14.70 -21.16 -6.36
N LEU A 21 15.66 -20.45 -6.93
CA LEU A 21 16.16 -19.18 -6.41
C LEU A 21 14.99 -18.21 -6.30
N LEU A 22 14.79 -17.63 -5.12
CA LEU A 22 13.89 -16.51 -4.92
C LEU A 22 14.50 -15.30 -5.66
N VAL A 23 14.15 -15.15 -6.93
CA VAL A 23 14.55 -13.97 -7.73
C VAL A 23 13.99 -12.75 -7.00
N LYS A 24 14.81 -11.70 -6.87
CA LYS A 24 14.41 -10.36 -6.40
C LYS A 24 13.41 -9.76 -7.39
N ALA A 25 12.23 -10.36 -7.44
CA ALA A 25 11.21 -10.11 -8.43
C ALA A 25 10.09 -9.33 -7.75
N ASP A 26 9.62 -8.34 -8.48
CA ASP A 26 8.49 -7.54 -8.06
C ASP A 26 7.27 -8.41 -7.79
N THR A 27 6.69 -8.29 -6.60
CA THR A 27 5.57 -9.13 -6.16
C THR A 27 4.41 -9.13 -7.16
N PHE A 28 4.12 -7.97 -7.76
CA PHE A 28 3.09 -7.89 -8.79
C PHE A 28 3.50 -8.66 -10.04
N GLU A 29 4.75 -8.52 -10.51
CA GLU A 29 5.22 -9.23 -11.71
C GLU A 29 5.19 -10.75 -11.52
N VAL A 30 5.59 -11.26 -10.35
CA VAL A 30 5.50 -12.69 -10.05
C VAL A 30 4.06 -13.18 -10.13
N ILE A 31 3.13 -12.49 -9.45
CA ILE A 31 1.72 -12.88 -9.44
C ILE A 31 1.08 -12.72 -10.82
N ARG A 32 1.38 -11.63 -11.54
CA ARG A 32 0.90 -11.39 -12.90
C ARG A 32 1.35 -12.52 -13.83
N ASN A 33 2.61 -12.94 -13.76
CA ASN A 33 3.13 -14.03 -14.57
C ASN A 33 2.44 -15.36 -14.25
N VAL A 34 2.27 -15.70 -12.97
CA VAL A 34 1.56 -16.92 -12.54
C VAL A 34 0.13 -16.95 -13.10
N ILE A 35 -0.58 -15.82 -13.04
CA ILE A 35 -1.95 -15.73 -13.55
C ILE A 35 -1.97 -15.75 -15.07
N ALA A 36 -1.05 -15.04 -15.73
CA ALA A 36 -0.95 -15.03 -17.19
C ALA A 36 -0.68 -16.45 -17.73
N GLU A 37 0.23 -17.18 -17.11
CA GLU A 37 0.52 -18.58 -17.45
C GLU A 37 -0.71 -19.46 -17.27
N TYR A 38 -1.38 -19.37 -16.11
CA TYR A 38 -2.57 -20.18 -15.82
C TYR A 38 -3.74 -19.82 -16.75
N ALA A 39 -3.95 -18.52 -17.02
CA ALA A 39 -5.02 -18.04 -17.88
C ALA A 39 -4.81 -18.48 -19.34
N LEU A 40 -3.56 -18.44 -19.80
CA LEU A 40 -3.20 -18.90 -21.13
C LEU A 40 -3.36 -20.41 -21.27
N SER A 41 -2.88 -21.19 -20.29
CA SER A 41 -2.92 -22.66 -20.36
C SER A 41 -4.34 -23.21 -20.23
N SER A 42 -5.16 -22.60 -19.37
CA SER A 42 -6.48 -23.13 -19.00
C SER A 42 -7.61 -22.54 -19.84
N TYR A 43 -7.47 -21.29 -20.29
CA TYR A 43 -8.55 -20.56 -20.98
C TYR A 43 -8.12 -19.97 -22.34
N GLY A 44 -6.85 -20.11 -22.74
CA GLY A 44 -6.34 -19.50 -23.98
C GLY A 44 -6.31 -17.97 -23.93
N TYR A 45 -6.29 -17.39 -22.73
CA TYR A 45 -6.35 -15.94 -22.52
C TYR A 45 -4.96 -15.35 -22.25
N GLU A 46 -4.59 -14.30 -22.99
CA GLU A 46 -3.35 -13.56 -22.79
C GLU A 46 -3.60 -12.33 -21.89
N LEU A 47 -3.17 -12.41 -20.63
CA LEU A 47 -3.32 -11.30 -19.68
C LEU A 47 -2.32 -10.18 -19.99
N VAL A 48 -2.84 -8.98 -20.25
CA VAL A 48 -2.05 -7.74 -20.39
C VAL A 48 -2.48 -6.78 -19.29
N CYS A 49 -1.62 -6.56 -18.31
CA CYS A 49 -1.86 -5.63 -17.21
C CYS A 49 -0.50 -5.13 -16.71
N ASP A 50 -0.04 -4.00 -17.23
CA ASP A 50 1.22 -3.39 -16.82
C ASP A 50 0.95 -2.29 -15.80
N LEU A 51 1.46 -2.45 -14.57
CA LEU A 51 1.29 -1.45 -13.50
C LEU A 51 2.49 -0.52 -13.39
N THR A 52 2.91 0.05 -14.52
CA THR A 52 3.94 1.09 -14.53
C THR A 52 3.34 2.38 -13.97
N GLU A 53 4.02 3.01 -13.01
CA GLU A 53 3.54 4.27 -12.47
C GLU A 53 3.47 5.35 -13.57
N PRO A 54 2.32 6.02 -13.73
CA PRO A 54 2.19 7.14 -14.64
C PRO A 54 3.21 8.24 -14.29
N LYS A 55 3.86 8.82 -15.28
CA LYS A 55 4.73 10.00 -15.10
C LYS A 55 3.88 11.22 -14.74
N GLN A 56 3.39 11.30 -13.50
CA GLN A 56 2.72 12.49 -13.02
C GLN A 56 3.77 13.56 -12.73
N PHE A 57 3.80 14.59 -13.58
CA PHE A 57 4.66 15.76 -13.41
C PHE A 57 3.82 17.03 -13.13
N LEU A 58 2.68 16.90 -12.44
CA LEU A 58 1.62 17.92 -12.26
C LEU A 58 0.62 17.95 -13.43
N SER A 59 -0.43 17.13 -13.39
CA SER A 59 -1.56 17.23 -14.32
C SER A 59 -2.76 17.86 -13.64
N THR A 60 -3.03 19.13 -13.95
CA THR A 60 -4.41 19.56 -14.19
C THR A 60 -4.86 18.95 -15.51
N THR A 61 -5.78 18.01 -15.47
CA THR A 61 -6.71 17.79 -16.60
C THR A 61 -8.03 18.44 -16.24
N ILE A 62 -8.10 19.75 -16.50
CA ILE A 62 -9.35 20.32 -16.99
C ILE A 62 -9.45 19.82 -18.44
N PRO A 63 -10.52 19.13 -18.86
CA PRO A 63 -10.65 18.66 -20.24
C PRO A 63 -10.92 19.87 -21.14
N GLY A 64 -9.88 20.34 -21.82
CA GLY A 64 -9.97 21.45 -22.76
C GLY A 64 -8.62 22.07 -23.01
N ASP A 65 -8.01 21.68 -24.13
CA ASP A 65 -6.90 22.33 -24.81
C ASP A 65 -5.50 22.34 -24.18
N SER A 66 -4.57 21.87 -25.03
CA SER A 66 -3.15 22.26 -25.10
C SER A 66 -2.18 21.68 -24.07
N ARG A 67 -1.25 20.89 -24.63
CA ARG A 67 0.04 20.48 -24.07
C ARG A 67 0.75 21.65 -23.36
N LEU A 68 0.80 21.60 -22.04
CA LEU A 68 1.60 22.46 -21.16
C LEU A 68 2.19 21.47 -20.12
N SER A 69 3.49 21.24 -19.90
CA SER A 69 4.64 22.14 -19.98
C SER A 69 4.32 23.56 -19.52
N ALA A 70 3.48 23.69 -18.49
CA ALA A 70 3.44 24.93 -17.73
C ALA A 70 4.83 25.08 -17.10
N SER A 71 5.60 26.04 -17.60
CA SER A 71 6.83 26.42 -16.93
C SER A 71 6.45 26.91 -15.54
N TYR A 72 7.23 26.58 -14.51
CA TYR A 72 7.00 27.01 -13.12
C TYR A 72 6.83 28.54 -12.96
N GLY A 73 7.12 29.33 -14.00
CA GLY A 73 6.92 30.77 -14.06
C GLY A 73 5.47 31.26 -14.21
N ASP A 74 4.49 30.38 -14.47
CA ASP A 74 3.09 30.80 -14.71
C ASP A 74 2.17 30.71 -13.47
N LEU A 75 2.68 30.30 -12.31
CA LEU A 75 1.88 30.27 -11.07
C LEU A 75 1.70 31.69 -10.50
N PRO A 76 0.48 32.09 -10.09
CA PRO A 76 0.22 33.42 -9.60
C PRO A 76 0.97 33.69 -8.30
N ALA A 77 1.41 34.94 -8.11
CA ALA A 77 1.98 35.40 -6.86
C ALA A 77 0.98 35.23 -5.71
N ILE A 78 1.48 34.81 -4.55
CA ILE A 78 0.65 34.55 -3.37
C ILE A 78 0.95 35.58 -2.31
N TYR A 79 -0.12 36.24 -1.86
CA TYR A 79 -0.11 37.15 -0.74
C TYR A 79 -0.82 36.48 0.43
N LEU A 80 -0.09 36.24 1.52
CA LEU A 80 -0.67 35.74 2.76
C LEU A 80 -0.54 36.80 3.85
N ASP A 81 -1.63 37.01 4.58
CA ASP A 81 -1.59 37.71 5.85
C ASP A 81 -1.25 36.74 7.01
N LYS A 82 -0.92 37.32 8.16
CA LYS A 82 -0.54 36.58 9.36
C LYS A 82 -1.63 35.61 9.83
N HIS A 83 -2.90 36.04 9.78
CA HIS A 83 -4.02 35.23 10.23
C HIS A 83 -4.22 34.03 9.29
N GLN A 84 -4.10 34.24 7.98
CA GLN A 84 -4.14 33.18 6.98
C GLN A 84 -3.04 32.15 7.23
N MET A 85 -1.79 32.57 7.45
CA MET A 85 -0.69 31.65 7.79
C MET A 85 -1.00 30.83 9.04
N HIS A 86 -1.46 31.47 10.12
CA HIS A 86 -1.84 30.77 11.35
C HIS A 86 -2.97 29.77 11.13
N ARG A 87 -4.00 30.11 10.35
CA ARG A 87 -5.07 29.18 10.00
C ARG A 87 -4.55 27.99 9.18
N LEU A 88 -3.62 28.20 8.26
CA LEU A 88 -3.05 27.12 7.46
C LEU A 88 -2.20 26.17 8.33
N ILE A 89 -1.42 26.71 9.28
CA ILE A 89 -0.67 25.92 10.28
C ILE A 89 -1.64 25.13 11.18
N ALA A 90 -2.71 25.77 11.67
CA ALA A 90 -3.74 25.09 12.46
C ALA A 90 -4.46 24.00 11.65
N THR A 91 -4.77 24.26 10.39
CA THR A 91 -5.39 23.27 9.49
C THR A 91 -4.47 22.07 9.31
N LEU A 92 -3.19 22.33 9.03
CA LEU A 92 -2.16 21.32 8.95
C LEU A 92 -2.12 20.48 10.23
N TYR A 93 -2.03 21.12 11.40
CA TYR A 93 -2.01 20.45 12.71
C TYR A 93 -3.21 19.51 12.91
N CYS A 94 -4.42 20.00 12.65
CA CYS A 94 -5.65 19.20 12.79
C CYS A 94 -5.69 18.01 11.83
N ARG A 95 -5.07 18.11 10.65
CA ARG A 95 -5.11 17.08 9.60
C ARG A 95 -3.90 16.13 9.62
N TRP A 96 -2.78 16.56 10.19
CA TRP A 96 -1.59 15.73 10.40
C TRP A 96 -1.84 14.63 11.45
N GLY A 97 -2.91 14.75 12.26
CA GLY A 97 -3.26 13.74 13.26
C GLY A 97 -2.21 13.64 14.38
N LEU A 98 -2.01 12.44 14.91
CA LEU A 98 -1.25 12.15 16.14
C LEU A 98 0.28 12.41 16.09
N HIS A 99 0.85 12.98 15.02
CA HIS A 99 2.25 13.42 14.99
C HIS A 99 2.42 14.94 14.88
N PRO A 100 1.83 15.73 15.78
CA PRO A 100 2.15 17.13 15.90
C PRO A 100 3.62 17.40 16.27
N ARG A 101 4.41 16.33 16.50
CA ARG A 101 5.78 16.40 16.98
C ARG A 101 6.82 16.26 15.89
N ALA A 102 6.55 15.64 14.73
CA ALA A 102 7.59 15.56 13.67
C ALA A 102 8.03 16.94 13.16
N VAL A 103 7.14 17.94 13.27
CA VAL A 103 7.41 19.36 13.01
C VAL A 103 6.97 20.16 14.23
N ASN A 104 7.83 21.03 14.74
CA ASN A 104 7.48 21.86 15.90
C ASN A 104 6.52 22.98 15.46
N ILE A 105 5.26 22.88 15.87
CA ILE A 105 4.19 23.81 15.50
C ILE A 105 4.36 25.18 16.17
N GLU A 106 4.86 25.19 17.40
CA GLU A 106 5.18 26.44 18.12
C GLU A 106 6.28 27.20 17.38
N HIS A 107 7.32 26.49 16.93
CA HIS A 107 8.38 27.04 16.07
C HIS A 107 7.80 27.61 14.76
N LEU A 108 6.84 26.94 14.12
CA LEU A 108 6.19 27.49 12.92
C LEU A 108 5.45 28.81 13.21
N TYR A 109 4.75 28.91 14.34
CA TYR A 109 4.09 30.16 14.75
C TYR A 109 5.13 31.26 15.04
N GLU A 110 6.22 30.94 15.73
CA GLU A 110 7.32 31.87 15.99
C GLU A 110 7.95 32.39 14.69
N LEU A 111 8.15 31.52 13.69
CA LEU A 111 8.65 31.93 12.37
C LEU A 111 7.70 32.90 11.66
N VAL A 112 6.37 32.72 11.79
CA VAL A 112 5.39 33.68 11.25
C VAL A 112 5.48 35.02 11.99
N GLU A 113 5.62 35.02 13.31
CA GLU A 113 5.80 36.24 14.10
C GLU A 113 7.05 37.00 13.68
N LEU A 114 8.19 36.31 13.56
CA LEU A 114 9.46 36.90 13.12
C LEU A 114 9.38 37.44 11.69
N LEU A 115 8.72 36.71 10.79
CA LEU A 115 8.50 37.15 9.42
C LEU A 115 7.70 38.46 9.41
N PHE A 116 6.57 38.56 10.09
CA PHE A 116 5.78 39.80 10.10
C PHE A 116 6.46 40.94 10.89
N ALA A 117 7.25 40.63 11.91
CA ALA A 117 8.08 41.62 12.59
C ALA A 117 9.11 42.23 11.64
N HIS A 118 9.71 41.45 10.72
CA HIS A 118 10.65 42.00 9.75
C HIS A 118 10.00 42.92 8.71
N TYR A 119 8.72 42.68 8.37
CA TYR A 119 7.99 43.40 7.33
C TYR A 119 7.05 44.49 7.89
N TYR A 120 7.42 45.14 9.02
CA TYR A 120 6.74 46.16 9.86
C TYR A 120 5.59 47.04 9.27
N SER A 121 5.45 47.18 7.96
CA SER A 121 4.44 48.00 7.26
C SER A 121 3.44 47.22 6.38
N GLN A 122 3.60 45.92 6.18
CA GLN A 122 2.77 45.14 5.25
C GLN A 122 1.69 44.33 5.97
N THR A 123 0.43 44.48 5.53
CA THR A 123 -0.70 43.67 6.01
C THR A 123 -0.73 42.26 5.39
N SER A 124 -0.08 42.09 4.24
CA SER A 124 0.10 40.81 3.56
C SER A 124 1.48 40.77 2.90
N ILE A 125 2.10 39.59 2.88
CA ILE A 125 3.45 39.39 2.37
C ILE A 125 3.36 38.55 1.10
N GLU A 126 4.03 39.02 0.04
CA GLU A 126 4.25 38.21 -1.16
C GLU A 126 5.31 37.15 -0.85
N ILE A 127 4.92 35.88 -0.84
CA ILE A 127 5.77 34.79 -0.36
C ILE A 127 7.04 34.63 -1.19
N SER A 128 6.94 34.75 -2.52
CA SER A 128 8.09 34.69 -3.42
C SER A 128 9.11 35.82 -3.20
N ALA A 129 8.67 36.96 -2.68
CA ALA A 129 9.55 38.07 -2.37
C ALA A 129 10.32 37.88 -1.06
N VAL A 130 9.89 36.94 -0.19
CA VAL A 130 10.53 36.69 1.11
C VAL A 130 11.94 36.14 0.94
N ALA A 131 12.16 35.26 -0.03
CA ALA A 131 13.48 34.70 -0.33
C ALA A 131 14.49 35.76 -0.81
N THR A 132 13.99 36.80 -1.51
CA THR A 132 14.82 37.82 -2.16
C THR A 132 15.19 39.00 -1.26
N ARG A 133 14.46 39.17 -0.16
CA ARG A 133 14.69 40.25 0.81
C ARG A 133 15.39 39.63 2.01
N ASP A 134 16.40 40.32 2.52
CA ASP A 134 17.25 39.88 3.62
C ASP A 134 16.46 39.80 4.94
N SER A 135 15.59 38.81 5.06
CA SER A 135 14.60 38.64 6.14
C SER A 135 15.25 38.35 7.50
N GLY A 136 16.56 38.07 7.52
CA GLY A 136 17.29 37.62 8.70
C GLY A 136 16.91 36.21 9.17
N LEU A 137 15.91 35.57 8.53
CA LEU A 137 15.52 34.19 8.78
C LEU A 137 16.44 33.25 8.02
N ARG A 138 16.74 32.11 8.63
CA ARG A 138 17.49 31.06 7.93
C ARG A 138 16.62 30.45 6.83
N LEU A 139 17.24 30.16 5.68
CA LEU A 139 16.51 29.66 4.50
C LEU A 139 15.88 28.28 4.75
N ASP A 140 16.48 27.43 5.57
CA ASP A 140 15.94 26.13 5.96
C ASP A 140 14.67 26.26 6.82
N SER A 141 14.67 27.16 7.80
CA SER A 141 13.46 27.44 8.60
C SER A 141 12.34 28.03 7.75
N LEU A 142 12.67 28.92 6.81
CA LEU A 142 11.69 29.48 5.88
C LEU A 142 11.16 28.41 4.91
N ALA A 143 12.03 27.54 4.39
CA ALA A 143 11.63 26.43 3.55
C ALA A 143 10.67 25.47 4.28
N LEU A 144 10.92 25.19 5.56
CA LEU A 144 10.03 24.40 6.42
C LEU A 144 8.66 25.06 6.58
N LEU A 145 8.64 26.37 6.86
CA LEU A 145 7.39 27.13 6.97
C LEU A 145 6.59 27.04 5.66
N LEU A 146 7.22 27.26 4.50
CA LEU A 146 6.54 27.19 3.21
C LEU A 146 6.06 25.78 2.87
N ALA A 147 6.83 24.74 3.17
CA ALA A 147 6.39 23.35 2.99
C ALA A 147 5.16 23.04 3.86
N SER A 148 5.15 23.54 5.10
CA SER A 148 4.06 23.36 6.05
C SER A 148 2.79 24.10 5.57
N LEU A 149 2.94 25.36 5.14
CA LEU A 149 1.85 26.14 4.54
C LEU A 149 1.34 25.51 3.24
N ALA A 150 2.19 24.85 2.46
CA ALA A 150 1.79 24.12 1.26
C ALA A 150 0.84 22.98 1.60
N LEU A 151 1.18 22.12 2.56
CA LEU A 151 0.27 21.07 3.04
C LEU A 151 -0.99 21.64 3.68
N GLY A 152 -0.88 22.68 4.50
CA GLY A 152 -2.05 23.36 5.09
C GLY A 152 -3.00 23.91 4.03
N SER A 153 -2.44 24.46 2.93
CA SER A 153 -3.20 24.97 1.78
C SER A 153 -3.86 23.84 1.01
N TYR A 154 -3.17 22.70 0.84
CA TYR A 154 -3.73 21.50 0.23
C TYR A 154 -4.96 21.02 1.01
N PHE A 155 -4.84 20.92 2.34
CA PHE A 155 -5.96 20.52 3.21
C PHE A 155 -7.09 21.56 3.30
N SER A 156 -6.82 22.81 2.92
CA SER A 156 -7.81 23.88 2.79
C SER A 156 -8.32 24.03 1.36
N GLU A 157 -8.15 23.01 0.51
CA GLU A 157 -8.62 22.96 -0.90
C GLU A 157 -8.02 24.04 -1.81
N SER A 158 -6.96 24.72 -1.36
CA SER A 158 -6.28 25.78 -2.11
C SER A 158 -5.11 25.19 -2.90
N PHE A 159 -5.38 24.28 -3.84
CA PHE A 159 -4.35 23.49 -4.54
C PHE A 159 -3.33 24.33 -5.32
N SER A 160 -3.77 25.41 -5.98
CA SER A 160 -2.87 26.33 -6.68
C SER A 160 -1.90 27.01 -5.70
N HIS A 161 -2.39 27.42 -4.54
CA HIS A 161 -1.56 27.98 -3.47
C HIS A 161 -0.58 26.94 -2.93
N ALA A 162 -1.09 25.75 -2.67
CA ALA A 162 -0.32 24.62 -2.18
C ALA A 162 0.87 24.30 -3.08
N ARG A 163 0.65 24.21 -4.41
CA ARG A 163 1.70 23.95 -5.40
C ARG A 163 2.73 25.06 -5.45
N ARG A 164 2.32 26.33 -5.45
CA ARG A 164 3.28 27.44 -5.48
C ARG A 164 4.13 27.49 -4.22
N LEU A 165 3.52 27.33 -3.04
CA LEU A 165 4.24 27.29 -1.77
C LEU A 165 5.24 26.11 -1.71
N PHE A 166 4.87 24.97 -2.27
CA PHE A 166 5.78 23.82 -2.39
C PHE A 166 6.98 24.11 -3.30
N VAL A 167 6.76 24.80 -4.43
CA VAL A 167 7.85 25.22 -5.33
C VAL A 167 8.77 26.22 -4.64
N ASP A 168 8.20 27.26 -4.02
CA ASP A 168 8.98 28.28 -3.31
C ASP A 168 9.79 27.64 -2.15
N SER A 169 9.22 26.66 -1.44
CA SER A 169 9.93 25.86 -0.42
C SER A 169 11.09 25.07 -1.01
N THR A 170 10.89 24.43 -2.17
CA THR A 170 11.92 23.64 -2.86
C THR A 170 13.07 24.53 -3.34
N ASP A 171 12.75 25.69 -3.90
CA ASP A 171 13.75 26.66 -4.36
C ASP A 171 14.56 27.22 -3.19
N LEU A 172 13.92 27.56 -2.07
CA LEU A 172 14.62 27.98 -0.85
C LEU A 172 15.56 26.90 -0.31
N PHE A 173 15.09 25.65 -0.26
CA PHE A 173 15.88 24.52 0.20
C PHE A 173 17.11 24.29 -0.71
N ASN A 174 16.93 24.33 -2.03
CA ASN A 174 18.03 24.15 -2.99
C ASN A 174 19.09 25.27 -2.91
N ASN A 175 18.70 26.45 -2.46
CA ASN A 175 19.60 27.59 -2.24
C ASN A 175 20.23 27.59 -0.84
N TYR A 176 19.86 26.66 0.04
CA TYR A 176 20.45 26.56 1.38
C TYR A 176 21.85 25.95 1.30
N THR A 177 22.86 26.74 1.68
CA THR A 177 24.27 26.30 1.75
C THR A 177 24.79 26.19 3.18
N GLY A 178 23.90 26.26 4.18
CA GLY A 178 24.27 26.17 5.58
C GLY A 178 24.58 24.74 6.05
N PRO A 179 25.06 24.56 7.29
CA PRO A 179 25.29 23.22 7.83
C PRO A 179 23.98 22.44 7.98
N PRO A 180 24.01 21.10 8.01
CA PRO A 180 22.84 20.27 8.26
C PRO A 180 22.11 20.73 9.53
N ALA A 181 20.80 20.89 9.45
CA ALA A 181 19.97 21.36 10.54
C ALA A 181 18.66 20.59 10.59
N PHE A 182 18.03 20.55 11.76
CA PHE A 182 16.78 19.82 11.92
C PHE A 182 15.68 20.34 10.99
N ASP A 183 15.56 21.66 10.85
CA ASP A 183 14.59 22.29 9.94
C ASP A 183 14.78 21.86 8.48
N ALA A 184 16.01 21.62 8.04
CA ALA A 184 16.32 21.12 6.71
C ALA A 184 15.80 19.67 6.52
N VAL A 185 15.99 18.81 7.52
CA VAL A 185 15.45 17.42 7.52
C VAL A 185 13.92 17.44 7.53
N ALA A 186 13.33 18.25 8.42
CA ALA A 186 11.88 18.39 8.53
C ALA A 186 11.28 18.92 7.23
N THR A 187 11.91 19.92 6.58
CA THR A 187 11.48 20.47 5.29
C THR A 187 11.32 19.38 4.24
N LEU A 188 12.36 18.56 4.05
CA LEU A 188 12.35 17.48 3.07
C LEU A 188 11.28 16.42 3.39
N PHE A 189 11.08 16.12 4.67
CA PHE A 189 10.01 15.21 5.10
C PHE A 189 8.62 15.79 4.80
N VAL A 190 8.38 17.07 5.07
CA VAL A 190 7.11 17.74 4.76
C VAL A 190 6.86 17.77 3.25
N GLN A 191 7.90 18.10 2.46
CA GLN A 191 7.86 18.06 1.01
C GLN A 191 7.58 16.64 0.47
N HIS A 192 8.14 15.60 1.10
CA HIS A 192 7.83 14.21 0.78
C HIS A 192 6.34 13.92 0.97
N LEU A 193 5.76 14.31 2.11
CA LEU A 193 4.33 14.12 2.39
C LEU A 193 3.43 14.85 1.39
N PHE A 194 3.81 16.07 0.99
CA PHE A 194 3.12 16.81 -0.07
C PHE A 194 3.18 16.05 -1.41
N THR A 195 4.36 15.56 -1.77
CA THR A 195 4.59 14.84 -3.02
C THR A 195 3.85 13.51 -3.07
N LEU A 196 3.63 12.83 -1.93
CA LEU A 196 2.78 11.64 -1.89
C LEU A 196 1.33 11.92 -2.33
N ARG A 197 0.84 13.15 -2.17
CA ARG A 197 -0.52 13.58 -2.54
C ARG A 197 -0.61 14.03 -4.00
N GLU A 198 0.33 14.86 -4.43
CA GLU A 198 0.25 15.55 -5.74
C GLU A 198 1.27 15.07 -6.79
N GLY A 199 2.35 14.43 -6.37
CA GLY A 199 3.49 14.11 -7.22
C GLY A 199 3.63 12.62 -7.55
N SER A 200 4.74 12.30 -8.22
CA SER A 200 5.11 10.91 -8.49
C SER A 200 5.76 10.24 -7.28
N THR A 201 5.64 8.92 -7.22
CA THR A 201 6.26 8.09 -6.21
C THR A 201 7.80 8.21 -6.24
N ASN A 202 8.39 8.35 -7.42
CA ASN A 202 9.84 8.55 -7.58
C ASN A 202 10.31 9.88 -6.97
N GLN A 203 9.58 10.97 -7.20
CA GLN A 203 9.91 12.26 -6.60
C GLN A 203 9.80 12.20 -5.07
N ALA A 204 8.74 11.57 -4.55
CA ALA A 204 8.58 11.37 -3.12
C ALA A 204 9.74 10.54 -2.53
N LYS A 205 10.15 9.47 -3.22
CA LYS A 205 11.33 8.67 -2.82
C LYS A 205 12.60 9.51 -2.77
N ASN A 206 12.87 10.33 -3.78
CA ASN A 206 14.08 11.14 -3.83
C ASN A 206 14.15 12.15 -2.67
N LEU A 207 13.03 12.80 -2.34
CA LEU A 207 12.95 13.70 -1.19
C LEU A 207 13.21 12.96 0.13
N ASN A 208 12.67 11.73 0.27
CA ASN A 208 12.92 10.90 1.45
C ASN A 208 14.40 10.53 1.58
N VAL A 209 15.06 10.14 0.48
CA VAL A 209 16.50 9.81 0.47
C VAL A 209 17.34 11.03 0.88
N GLN A 210 17.01 12.22 0.37
CA GLN A 210 17.68 13.46 0.79
C GLN A 210 17.46 13.73 2.28
N ALA A 211 16.26 13.50 2.80
CA ALA A 211 15.96 13.71 4.23
C ALA A 211 16.78 12.75 5.12
N ILE A 212 16.92 11.49 4.70
CA ILE A 212 17.74 10.49 5.39
C ILE A 212 19.20 10.93 5.43
N HIS A 213 19.75 11.36 4.29
CA HIS A 213 21.13 11.85 4.23
C HIS A 213 21.35 13.05 5.16
N ALA A 214 20.45 14.04 5.11
CA ALA A 214 20.52 15.20 6.00
C ALA A 214 20.41 14.80 7.50
N ALA A 215 19.58 13.81 7.83
CA ALA A 215 19.44 13.28 9.19
C ALA A 215 20.71 12.56 9.67
N HIS A 216 21.37 11.80 8.79
CA HIS A 216 22.65 11.13 9.07
C HIS A 216 23.79 12.12 9.23
N GLU A 217 23.83 13.18 8.42
CA GLU A 217 24.81 14.26 8.55
C GLU A 217 24.65 15.04 9.85
N LEU A 218 23.40 15.25 10.31
CA LEU A 218 23.12 15.80 11.64
C LEU A 218 23.46 14.82 12.79
N GLY A 219 23.64 13.54 12.47
CA GLY A 219 24.00 12.49 13.43
C GLY A 219 22.83 11.97 14.25
N ILE A 220 21.57 12.18 13.83
CA ILE A 220 20.37 11.73 14.57
C ILE A 220 20.42 10.21 14.81
N ASN A 221 20.93 9.44 13.86
CA ASN A 221 21.08 7.98 13.94
C ASN A 221 22.05 7.51 15.05
N ARG A 222 22.87 8.41 15.61
CA ARG A 222 23.92 8.12 16.61
C ARG A 222 23.65 8.75 17.98
N TYR A 223 22.49 9.37 18.13
CA TYR A 223 22.04 10.05 19.33
C TYR A 223 22.07 9.15 20.58
N ASP A 224 22.32 9.77 21.74
CA ASP A 224 22.28 9.09 23.03
C ASP A 224 20.82 9.04 23.54
N PRO A 225 20.25 7.84 23.75
CA PRO A 225 18.85 7.71 24.15
C PRO A 225 18.51 8.37 25.50
N THR A 226 19.50 8.78 26.30
CA THR A 226 19.29 9.45 27.59
C THR A 226 19.23 10.98 27.50
N SER A 227 19.82 11.58 26.46
CA SER A 227 19.96 13.04 26.34
C SER A 227 19.36 13.62 25.06
N SER A 228 18.90 12.77 24.15
CA SER A 228 18.42 13.20 22.84
C SER A 228 16.98 13.67 22.87
N ASP A 229 16.73 14.67 22.03
CA ASP A 229 15.39 15.20 21.80
C ASP A 229 14.50 14.09 21.19
N PRO A 230 13.41 13.68 21.88
CA PRO A 230 12.46 12.71 21.34
C PRO A 230 11.91 13.12 19.98
N GLN A 231 11.78 14.42 19.71
CA GLN A 231 11.28 14.95 18.45
C GLN A 231 12.15 14.53 17.26
N HIS A 232 13.47 14.65 17.42
CA HIS A 232 14.43 14.30 16.37
C HIS A 232 14.41 12.79 16.08
N VAL A 233 14.33 11.98 17.15
CA VAL A 233 14.28 10.53 17.05
C VAL A 233 12.97 10.05 16.43
N GLU A 234 11.85 10.70 16.74
CA GLU A 234 10.55 10.44 16.12
C GLU A 234 10.57 10.75 14.61
N LEU A 235 11.13 11.90 14.19
CA LEU A 235 11.29 12.21 12.77
C LEU A 235 12.15 11.14 12.07
N TYR A 236 13.23 10.69 12.70
CA TYR A 236 14.07 9.63 12.15
C TYR A 236 13.35 8.27 12.04
N LEU A 237 12.49 7.92 13.01
CA LEU A 237 11.63 6.74 12.93
C LEU A 237 10.66 6.82 11.74
N LEU A 238 10.06 7.99 11.52
CA LEU A 238 9.16 8.22 10.38
C LEU A 238 9.91 8.13 9.05
N LEU A 239 11.12 8.69 8.95
CA LEU A 239 11.99 8.56 7.79
C LEU A 239 12.37 7.10 7.52
N TYR A 240 12.64 6.32 8.58
CA TYR A 240 12.91 4.89 8.45
C TYR A 240 11.69 4.13 7.91
N PHE A 241 10.50 4.43 8.42
CA PHE A 241 9.27 3.83 7.94
C PHE A 241 8.98 4.18 6.47
N THR A 242 9.10 5.46 6.07
CA THR A 242 8.88 5.89 4.68
C THR A 242 9.92 5.32 3.72
N ASP A 243 11.15 5.06 4.19
CA ASP A 243 12.21 4.42 3.43
C ASP A 243 11.90 2.94 3.14
N GLN A 244 11.53 2.18 4.17
CA GLN A 244 11.07 0.79 4.02
C GLN A 244 9.87 0.70 3.08
N TYR A 245 8.89 1.58 3.29
CA TYR A 245 7.69 1.68 2.47
C TYR A 245 8.01 1.98 0.99
N SER A 246 8.94 2.91 0.74
CA SER A 246 9.33 3.27 -0.62
C SER A 246 10.13 2.17 -1.29
N SER A 247 11.05 1.56 -0.56
CA SER A 247 11.95 0.50 -1.03
C SER A 247 11.19 -0.71 -1.54
N GLN A 248 10.16 -1.14 -0.83
CA GLN A 248 9.28 -2.22 -1.29
C GLN A 248 8.56 -1.91 -2.60
N SER A 249 8.21 -0.64 -2.82
CA SER A 249 7.43 -0.24 -3.97
C SER A 249 8.24 -0.17 -5.26
N HIS A 250 9.55 0.06 -5.12
CA HIS A 250 10.50 0.13 -6.24
C HIS A 250 11.36 -1.14 -6.36
N CYS A 251 11.08 -2.15 -5.54
CA CYS A 251 11.90 -3.37 -5.46
C CYS A 251 13.39 -3.06 -5.24
N THR A 252 13.68 -2.06 -4.41
CA THR A 252 15.03 -1.64 -4.03
C THR A 252 15.28 -1.94 -2.56
N PRO A 253 16.53 -2.15 -2.13
CA PRO A 253 16.85 -2.20 -0.71
C PRO A 253 16.56 -0.85 -0.03
N PRO A 254 16.18 -0.84 1.27
CA PRO A 254 16.16 0.35 2.11
C PRO A 254 17.50 1.09 2.11
N THR A 255 17.41 2.41 2.22
CA THR A 255 18.55 3.31 2.39
C THR A 255 19.08 3.24 3.83
N ILE A 256 18.17 3.17 4.82
CA ILE A 256 18.51 2.99 6.23
C ILE A 256 18.62 1.50 6.52
N ARG A 257 19.78 1.08 7.00
CA ARG A 257 20.08 -0.27 7.47
C ARG A 257 20.16 -0.32 8.99
N ALA A 258 20.05 -1.51 9.57
CA ALA A 258 20.13 -1.75 11.01
C ALA A 258 21.50 -1.43 11.57
N ASP A 259 22.55 -1.48 10.76
CA ASP A 259 23.89 -1.05 11.14
C ASP A 259 24.11 0.47 11.03
N ASP A 260 23.17 1.22 10.41
CA ASP A 260 23.27 2.68 10.28
C ASP A 260 22.84 3.43 11.53
N TYR A 261 22.09 2.80 12.44
CA TYR A 261 21.59 3.44 13.66
C TYR A 261 21.89 2.61 14.91
N ARG A 262 21.96 3.27 16.07
CA ARG A 262 22.20 2.56 17.32
C ARG A 262 21.03 1.64 17.68
N PRO A 263 21.27 0.39 18.14
CA PRO A 263 20.18 -0.54 18.48
C PRO A 263 19.19 -0.02 19.54
N ASP A 264 19.68 0.85 20.43
CA ASP A 264 18.99 1.50 21.55
C ASP A 264 18.44 2.90 21.21
N LEU A 265 18.59 3.37 19.96
CA LEU A 265 18.23 4.74 19.55
C LEU A 265 16.79 5.11 19.93
N PHE A 266 15.84 4.19 19.73
CA PHE A 266 14.43 4.43 19.95
C PHE A 266 13.99 4.22 21.40
N ASP A 267 14.86 3.75 22.30
CA ASP A 267 14.49 3.45 23.69
C ASP A 267 14.13 4.70 24.49
N GLY A 268 14.74 5.84 24.16
CA GLY A 268 14.36 7.15 24.70
C GLY A 268 12.95 7.56 24.28
N LEU A 269 12.62 7.35 23.00
CA LEU A 269 11.31 7.64 22.43
C LEU A 269 10.23 6.75 23.05
N SER A 270 10.49 5.44 23.18
CA SER A 270 9.60 4.49 23.85
C SER A 270 9.31 4.84 25.30
N ARG A 271 10.32 5.36 26.04
CA ARG A 271 10.13 5.80 27.43
C ARG A 271 9.32 7.09 27.53
N ALA A 272 9.54 8.02 26.61
CA ALA A 272 8.80 9.28 26.56
C ALA A 272 7.34 9.05 26.14
N TYR A 273 7.11 8.13 25.19
CA TYR A 273 5.83 7.87 24.54
C TYR A 273 5.56 6.35 24.46
N PRO A 274 5.13 5.72 25.57
CA PRO A 274 4.90 4.28 25.62
C PRO A 274 3.89 3.77 24.57
N GLU A 275 2.96 4.62 24.13
CA GLU A 275 2.00 4.33 23.08
C GLU A 275 2.65 4.03 21.71
N MET A 276 3.88 4.53 21.48
CA MET A 276 4.62 4.29 20.23
C MET A 276 5.39 2.96 20.22
N GLN A 277 5.43 2.22 21.34
CA GLN A 277 6.24 1.00 21.44
C GLN A 277 5.90 -0.01 20.35
N THR A 278 4.61 -0.28 20.14
CA THR A 278 4.13 -1.18 19.10
C THR A 278 4.58 -0.74 17.71
N LEU A 279 4.47 0.56 17.42
CA LEU A 279 4.88 1.12 16.14
C LEU A 279 6.38 0.94 15.90
N ILE A 280 7.20 1.23 16.91
CA ILE A 280 8.66 1.08 16.87
C ILE A 280 9.05 -0.38 16.63
N GLU A 281 8.45 -1.32 17.37
CA GLU A 281 8.74 -2.75 17.24
C GLU A 281 8.40 -3.28 15.85
N LEU A 282 7.24 -2.90 15.30
CA LEU A 282 6.84 -3.32 13.96
C LEU A 282 7.70 -2.69 12.86
N ILE A 283 8.13 -1.42 13.00
CA ILE A 283 9.06 -0.80 12.05
C ILE A 283 10.44 -1.50 12.10
N LYS A 284 10.95 -1.81 13.30
CA LYS A 284 12.20 -2.58 13.46
C LYS A 284 12.09 -3.98 12.85
N LEU A 285 10.96 -4.67 13.08
CA LEU A 285 10.68 -5.97 12.48
C LEU A 285 10.66 -5.90 10.95
N ASN A 286 9.95 -4.92 10.36
CA ASN A 286 9.93 -4.72 8.91
C ASN A 286 11.34 -4.54 8.37
N GLY A 287 12.15 -3.68 8.98
CA GLY A 287 13.54 -3.46 8.58
C GLY A 287 14.38 -4.73 8.60
N HIS A 288 14.24 -5.52 9.66
CA HIS A 288 14.92 -6.82 9.77
C HIS A 288 14.51 -7.78 8.65
N VAL A 289 13.23 -7.79 8.26
CA VAL A 289 12.75 -8.59 7.13
C VAL A 289 13.36 -8.09 5.81
N PHE A 290 13.41 -6.77 5.57
CA PHE A 290 14.06 -6.21 4.38
C PHE A 290 15.52 -6.59 4.26
N GLU A 291 16.28 -6.51 5.36
CA GLU A 291 17.68 -6.90 5.36
C GLU A 291 17.90 -8.35 5.00
N HIS A 292 17.03 -9.24 5.47
CA HIS A 292 17.11 -10.65 5.11
C HIS A 292 16.75 -10.89 3.64
N ILE A 293 15.67 -10.26 3.14
CA ILE A 293 15.24 -10.41 1.74
C ILE A 293 16.29 -9.85 0.76
N TYR A 294 16.86 -8.68 1.07
CA TYR A 294 17.76 -7.98 0.14
C TYR A 294 19.23 -8.28 0.35
N GLY A 295 19.64 -8.64 1.58
CA GLY A 295 21.03 -8.85 1.99
C GLY A 295 21.55 -10.28 1.85
N GLN A 296 20.68 -11.30 1.79
CA GLN A 296 21.08 -12.71 1.66
C GLN A 296 20.26 -13.45 0.60
N ARG A 297 20.72 -14.66 0.22
CA ARG A 297 19.89 -15.58 -0.55
C ARG A 297 18.75 -16.05 0.35
N CYS A 298 17.52 -15.67 0.03
CA CYS A 298 16.35 -16.10 0.80
C CYS A 298 16.00 -17.54 0.42
N SER A 299 16.31 -18.48 1.30
CA SER A 299 15.91 -19.89 1.18
C SER A 299 14.55 -20.13 1.84
N ASP A 300 13.89 -21.26 1.57
CA ASP A 300 12.64 -21.64 2.26
C ASP A 300 12.82 -21.72 3.78
N GLU A 301 13.98 -22.18 4.26
CA GLU A 301 14.33 -22.18 5.69
C GLU A 301 14.45 -20.74 6.23
N SER A 302 15.05 -19.84 5.46
CA SER A 302 15.12 -18.42 5.81
C SER A 302 13.72 -17.79 5.91
N VAL A 303 12.82 -18.13 4.98
CA VAL A 303 11.42 -17.67 5.02
C VAL A 303 10.71 -18.18 6.27
N LEU A 304 10.86 -19.46 6.61
CA LEU A 304 10.27 -20.04 7.83
C LEU A 304 10.80 -19.38 9.11
N ASN A 305 12.11 -19.07 9.16
CA ASN A 305 12.69 -18.37 10.30
C ASN A 305 12.14 -16.94 10.42
N LEU A 306 12.02 -16.21 9.31
CA LEU A 306 11.40 -14.89 9.29
C LEU A 306 9.94 -14.94 9.76
N GLU A 307 9.16 -15.90 9.28
CA GLU A 307 7.78 -16.11 9.73
C GLU A 307 7.70 -16.40 11.23
N SER A 308 8.62 -17.20 11.77
CA SER A 308 8.70 -17.45 13.22
C SER A 308 9.02 -16.17 14.00
N ILE A 309 9.94 -15.33 13.51
CA ILE A 309 10.26 -14.03 14.13
C ILE A 309 9.05 -13.11 14.09
N ILE A 310 8.38 -13.00 12.94
CA ILE A 310 7.15 -12.22 12.77
C ILE A 310 6.07 -12.72 13.75
N GLY A 311 5.88 -14.03 13.84
CA GLY A 311 4.93 -14.66 14.76
C GLY A 311 5.18 -14.29 16.21
N ARG A 312 6.43 -14.40 16.68
CA ARG A 312 6.81 -14.05 18.07
C ARG A 312 6.61 -12.57 18.38
N VAL A 313 6.96 -11.67 17.46
CA VAL A 313 6.78 -10.22 17.67
C VAL A 313 5.30 -9.87 17.68
N CYS A 314 4.51 -10.40 16.74
CA CYS A 314 3.06 -10.20 16.73
C CYS A 314 2.37 -10.79 17.98
N GLU A 315 2.87 -11.92 18.51
CA GLU A 315 2.39 -12.50 19.76
C GLU A 315 2.68 -11.60 20.96
N ALA A 316 3.92 -11.08 21.06
CA ALA A 316 4.36 -10.21 22.15
C ALA A 316 3.60 -8.87 22.18
N ILE A 317 3.29 -8.31 21.00
CA ILE A 317 2.48 -7.10 20.86
C ILE A 317 1.01 -7.34 21.24
N GLY A 318 0.55 -8.60 21.18
CA GLY A 318 -0.85 -8.97 21.32
C GLY A 318 -1.66 -8.75 20.03
N LYS A 319 -2.93 -9.15 20.02
CA LYS A 319 -3.79 -9.04 18.83
C LYS A 319 -3.74 -7.59 18.30
N PRO A 320 -3.28 -7.35 17.07
CA PRO A 320 -3.42 -6.05 16.41
C PRO A 320 -4.89 -5.75 16.04
N LEU A 321 -5.86 -6.50 16.57
CA LEU A 321 -7.28 -6.50 16.20
C LEU A 321 -8.21 -6.19 17.39
N ASN A 322 -7.67 -5.81 18.56
CA ASN A 322 -8.56 -5.32 19.62
C ASN A 322 -9.25 -4.04 19.15
N GLU A 323 -10.50 -3.85 19.58
CA GLU A 323 -11.42 -2.74 19.28
C GLU A 323 -10.94 -1.34 19.76
N ARG A 324 -9.63 -1.15 19.93
CA ARG A 324 -9.07 0.19 20.02
C ARG A 324 -9.18 0.81 18.63
N GLU A 325 -9.60 2.07 18.56
CA GLU A 325 -9.46 2.86 17.33
C GLU A 325 -7.97 2.86 16.96
N ASP A 326 -7.60 2.05 15.97
CA ASP A 326 -6.24 1.99 15.44
C ASP A 326 -5.81 3.40 15.06
N THR A 327 -4.60 3.80 15.46
CA THR A 327 -4.04 5.05 14.93
C THR A 327 -3.76 4.87 13.44
N ASP A 328 -3.73 5.97 12.67
CA ASP A 328 -3.42 5.90 11.23
C ASP A 328 -2.06 5.22 10.93
N HIS A 329 -1.14 5.22 11.90
CA HIS A 329 0.20 4.63 11.77
C HIS A 329 0.18 3.14 12.00
N ASP A 330 -0.60 2.67 12.97
CA ASP A 330 -0.84 1.23 13.16
C ASP A 330 -1.41 0.63 11.88
N VAL A 331 -2.32 1.36 11.23
CA VAL A 331 -2.89 0.97 9.94
C VAL A 331 -1.82 0.90 8.85
N LEU A 332 -0.99 1.94 8.70
CA LEU A 332 0.06 1.98 7.67
C LEU A 332 1.12 0.89 7.85
N VAL A 333 1.53 0.62 9.09
CA VAL A 333 2.49 -0.43 9.41
C VAL A 333 1.89 -1.82 9.20
N LYS A 334 0.62 -2.03 9.56
CA LYS A 334 -0.09 -3.28 9.24
C LYS A 334 -0.17 -3.52 7.74
N ILE A 335 -0.51 -2.51 6.95
CA ILE A 335 -0.50 -2.62 5.48
C ILE A 335 0.89 -3.07 5.01
N HIS A 336 1.96 -2.52 5.59
CA HIS A 336 3.32 -2.89 5.22
C HIS A 336 3.63 -4.35 5.57
N MET A 337 3.32 -4.77 6.81
CA MET A 337 3.49 -6.15 7.27
C MET A 337 2.75 -7.17 6.40
N TYR A 338 1.49 -6.92 6.04
CA TYR A 338 0.73 -7.83 5.18
C TYR A 338 1.21 -7.80 3.72
N TRP A 339 1.80 -6.70 3.26
CA TRP A 339 2.33 -6.59 1.91
C TRP A 339 3.71 -7.27 1.75
N LEU A 340 4.42 -7.60 2.83
CA LEU A 340 5.73 -8.26 2.79
C LEU A 340 5.77 -9.65 2.15
N ILE A 341 4.63 -10.16 1.66
CA ILE A 341 4.36 -11.50 1.10
C ILE A 341 5.61 -12.31 0.69
N LEU A 342 6.29 -12.86 1.70
CA LEU A 342 7.52 -13.66 1.57
C LEU A 342 7.30 -14.92 0.73
N ARG A 343 6.04 -15.36 0.66
CA ARG A 343 5.59 -16.61 0.05
C ARG A 343 5.20 -16.50 -1.43
N VAL A 344 5.12 -15.29 -1.99
CA VAL A 344 4.75 -15.09 -3.41
C VAL A 344 5.63 -15.90 -4.36
N PRO A 345 6.96 -15.92 -4.21
CA PRO A 345 7.81 -16.67 -5.14
C PRO A 345 7.57 -18.19 -5.10
N SER A 346 7.05 -18.70 -3.98
CA SER A 346 6.76 -20.12 -3.79
C SER A 346 5.32 -20.50 -4.12
N ILE A 347 4.49 -19.56 -4.61
CA ILE A 347 3.05 -19.78 -4.90
C ILE A 347 2.78 -20.79 -6.01
N ASN A 348 3.77 -21.02 -6.88
CA ASN A 348 3.72 -22.06 -7.93
C ASN A 348 4.81 -23.14 -7.72
N SER A 349 5.38 -23.22 -6.51
CA SER A 349 6.40 -24.23 -6.18
C SER A 349 5.78 -25.62 -6.01
N GLY A 350 6.43 -26.66 -6.52
CA GLY A 350 5.90 -28.03 -6.38
C GLY A 350 5.75 -28.51 -4.93
N THR A 351 6.52 -27.97 -3.98
CA THR A 351 6.63 -28.48 -2.60
C THR A 351 5.80 -27.70 -1.58
N HIS A 352 5.63 -26.39 -1.76
CA HIS A 352 5.00 -25.51 -0.76
C HIS A 352 3.93 -24.58 -1.34
N TRP A 353 3.41 -24.86 -2.54
CA TRP A 353 2.44 -23.95 -3.17
C TRP A 353 1.16 -23.77 -2.35
N ILE A 354 0.62 -24.82 -1.69
CA ILE A 354 -0.63 -24.71 -0.92
C ILE A 354 -0.45 -23.75 0.25
N SER A 355 0.54 -24.00 1.13
CA SER A 355 0.79 -23.13 2.28
C SER A 355 1.13 -21.71 1.86
N SER A 356 1.92 -21.56 0.79
CA SER A 356 2.28 -20.26 0.23
C SER A 356 1.04 -19.51 -0.27
N LEU A 357 0.18 -20.18 -1.03
CA LEU A 357 -1.08 -19.62 -1.55
C LEU A 357 -2.03 -19.25 -0.42
N SER A 358 -2.20 -20.09 0.59
CA SER A 358 -3.04 -19.78 1.75
C SER A 358 -2.57 -18.53 2.49
N ILE A 359 -1.25 -18.37 2.71
CA ILE A 359 -0.66 -17.18 3.33
C ILE A 359 -0.89 -15.94 2.45
N CYS A 360 -0.66 -16.06 1.14
CA CYS A 360 -0.89 -14.96 0.20
C CYS A 360 -2.35 -14.53 0.15
N VAL A 361 -3.29 -15.49 0.17
CA VAL A 361 -4.74 -15.22 0.22
C VAL A 361 -5.07 -14.46 1.50
N ARG A 362 -4.64 -14.94 2.67
CA ARG A 362 -4.91 -14.25 3.93
C ARG A 362 -4.33 -12.83 3.95
N ALA A 363 -3.10 -12.65 3.47
CA ALA A 363 -2.50 -11.33 3.34
C ALA A 363 -3.33 -10.40 2.42
N ALA A 364 -3.74 -10.88 1.24
CA ALA A 364 -4.57 -10.15 0.29
C ALA A 364 -5.92 -9.73 0.91
N GLN A 365 -6.58 -10.65 1.62
CA GLN A 365 -7.85 -10.40 2.31
C GLN A 365 -7.71 -9.32 3.38
N MET A 366 -6.63 -9.38 4.18
CA MET A 366 -6.35 -8.40 5.23
C MET A 366 -6.04 -7.02 4.63
N LEU A 367 -5.21 -6.95 3.58
CA LEU A 367 -4.91 -5.71 2.87
C LEU A 367 -6.17 -5.05 2.31
N LEU A 368 -7.00 -5.81 1.59
CA LEU A 368 -8.25 -5.30 1.02
C LEU A 368 -9.22 -4.84 2.10
N SER A 369 -9.32 -5.55 3.23
CA SER A 369 -10.18 -5.16 4.35
C SER A 369 -9.69 -3.88 5.04
N ILE A 370 -8.37 -3.72 5.21
CA ILE A 370 -7.78 -2.50 5.78
C ILE A 370 -8.02 -1.31 4.86
N TYR A 371 -7.77 -1.46 3.55
CA TYR A 371 -8.08 -0.42 2.59
C TYR A 371 -9.57 -0.08 2.58
N LEU A 372 -10.46 -1.07 2.62
CA LEU A 372 -11.89 -0.81 2.70
C LEU A 372 -12.26 -0.01 3.95
N ARG A 373 -11.61 -0.27 5.09
CA ARG A 373 -11.83 0.51 6.32
C ARG A 373 -11.40 1.96 6.16
N ILE A 374 -10.21 2.20 5.58
CA ILE A 374 -9.69 3.55 5.30
C ILE A 374 -10.65 4.29 4.37
N TYR A 375 -11.03 3.65 3.26
CA TYR A 375 -11.85 4.24 2.20
C TYR A 375 -13.35 4.19 2.50
N LYS A 376 -13.80 3.65 3.65
CA LYS A 376 -15.22 3.49 3.99
C LYS A 376 -16.02 4.79 3.89
N PRO A 377 -15.53 5.95 4.39
CA PRO A 377 -16.26 7.21 4.27
C PRO A 377 -16.46 7.63 2.80
N LEU A 378 -15.45 7.41 1.95
CA LEU A 378 -15.54 7.66 0.51
C LEU A 378 -16.57 6.75 -0.15
N VAL A 379 -16.52 5.46 0.17
CA VAL A 379 -17.42 4.42 -0.36
C VAL A 379 -18.89 4.74 -0.05
N GLN A 380 -19.19 5.11 1.20
CA GLN A 380 -20.56 5.39 1.65
C GLN A 380 -21.16 6.62 0.96
N ASN A 381 -20.33 7.61 0.61
CA ASN A 381 -20.77 8.84 -0.06
C ASN A 381 -20.76 8.74 -1.59
N SER A 382 -20.22 7.65 -2.17
CA SER A 382 -20.14 7.45 -3.62
C SER A 382 -21.36 6.73 -4.21
N SER A 383 -22.34 6.34 -3.38
CA SER A 383 -23.48 5.48 -3.74
C SER A 383 -24.44 6.04 -4.81
N GLU A 384 -24.28 7.31 -5.21
CA GLU A 384 -25.20 8.00 -6.13
C GLU A 384 -24.55 8.46 -7.47
N HIS A 385 -23.24 8.31 -7.67
CA HIS A 385 -22.55 8.97 -8.80
C HIS A 385 -21.77 8.00 -9.70
N ILE A 386 -22.25 7.84 -10.94
CA ILE A 386 -21.71 6.90 -11.95
C ILE A 386 -20.34 7.35 -12.50
N GLU A 387 -20.08 8.66 -12.53
CA GLU A 387 -18.80 9.22 -12.97
C GLU A 387 -18.20 10.11 -11.89
N PRO A 388 -17.00 9.78 -11.36
CA PRO A 388 -16.23 10.73 -10.60
C PRO A 388 -15.62 11.75 -11.57
N THR A 389 -16.43 12.67 -12.08
CA THR A 389 -15.87 13.86 -12.73
C THR A 389 -15.22 14.69 -11.62
N ILE A 390 -13.92 14.96 -11.76
CA ILE A 390 -13.09 15.72 -10.79
C ILE A 390 -13.69 17.09 -10.46
N SER A 391 -14.57 17.59 -11.31
CA SER A 391 -15.36 18.80 -11.13
C SER A 391 -16.38 18.74 -10.00
N HIS A 392 -16.60 17.58 -9.35
CA HIS A 392 -17.41 17.51 -8.14
C HIS A 392 -16.58 17.86 -6.89
N PRO A 393 -16.83 19.01 -6.22
CA PRO A 393 -16.09 19.44 -5.03
C PRO A 393 -16.14 18.40 -3.90
N SER A 394 -17.26 17.67 -3.80
CA SER A 394 -17.50 16.62 -2.81
C SER A 394 -16.49 15.48 -2.84
N LEU A 395 -16.01 15.06 -4.02
CA LEU A 395 -15.04 13.96 -4.14
C LEU A 395 -13.61 14.40 -3.80
N GLN A 396 -13.27 15.67 -4.05
CA GLN A 396 -11.97 16.24 -3.65
C GLN A 396 -11.89 16.46 -2.14
N ILE A 397 -12.98 16.93 -1.52
CA ILE A 397 -13.11 17.07 -0.06
C ILE A 397 -12.88 15.71 0.62
N LEU A 398 -13.50 14.65 0.10
CA LEU A 398 -13.35 13.33 0.68
C LEU A 398 -11.93 12.74 0.51
N LEU A 399 -11.21 13.08 -0.57
CA LEU A 399 -9.78 12.73 -0.70
C LEU A 399 -8.90 13.47 0.31
N ILE A 400 -9.25 14.72 0.62
CA ILE A 400 -8.58 15.55 1.63
C ILE A 400 -8.85 15.03 3.04
N ASP A 401 -10.08 14.55 3.30
CA ASP A 401 -10.47 13.93 4.57
C ASP A 401 -9.81 12.57 4.81
N ASN A 402 -9.32 11.90 3.75
CA ASN A 402 -8.53 10.69 3.93
C ASN A 402 -7.11 11.02 4.39
N HIS A 403 -6.78 10.57 5.59
CA HIS A 403 -5.43 10.71 6.17
C HIS A 403 -4.35 10.06 5.29
N ILE A 404 -4.68 8.97 4.58
CA ILE A 404 -3.74 8.25 3.71
C ILE A 404 -3.91 8.65 2.23
N PRO A 405 -2.85 9.16 1.57
CA PRO A 405 -2.94 9.58 0.17
C PRO A 405 -3.14 8.40 -0.79
N PRO A 406 -4.00 8.53 -1.83
CA PRO A 406 -4.23 7.47 -2.82
C PRO A 406 -3.02 7.31 -3.76
N THR A 407 -2.02 6.51 -3.39
CA THR A 407 -0.80 6.36 -4.20
C THR A 407 -0.93 5.23 -5.24
N TRP A 408 -0.13 5.27 -6.31
CA TRP A 408 -0.08 4.18 -7.31
C TRP A 408 0.31 2.84 -6.68
N ARG A 409 1.07 2.90 -5.58
CA ARG A 409 1.41 1.73 -4.76
C ARG A 409 0.16 1.03 -4.24
N GLN A 410 -0.86 1.78 -3.81
CA GLN A 410 -2.12 1.18 -3.37
C GLN A 410 -2.83 0.47 -4.52
N VAL A 411 -2.88 1.09 -5.72
CA VAL A 411 -3.42 0.48 -6.93
C VAL A 411 -2.74 -0.86 -7.19
N LYS A 412 -1.40 -0.90 -7.11
CA LYS A 412 -0.61 -2.12 -7.25
C LYS A 412 -0.95 -3.18 -6.21
N ARG A 413 -1.06 -2.79 -4.94
CA ARG A 413 -1.43 -3.70 -3.84
C ARG A 413 -2.83 -4.28 -4.00
N ILE A 414 -3.80 -3.44 -4.34
CA ILE A 414 -5.20 -3.83 -4.56
C ILE A 414 -5.29 -4.81 -5.74
N THR A 415 -4.67 -4.46 -6.87
CA THR A 415 -4.68 -5.30 -8.09
C THR A 415 -4.00 -6.64 -7.85
N THR A 416 -2.82 -6.63 -7.20
CA THR A 416 -2.10 -7.87 -6.84
C THR A 416 -2.93 -8.74 -5.89
N SER A 417 -3.60 -8.13 -4.91
CA SER A 417 -4.46 -8.85 -3.98
C SER A 417 -5.64 -9.51 -4.70
N ALA A 418 -6.31 -8.79 -5.62
CA ALA A 418 -7.38 -9.33 -6.45
C ALA A 418 -6.91 -10.52 -7.29
N PHE A 419 -5.73 -10.38 -7.88
CA PHE A 419 -5.06 -11.41 -8.68
C PHE A 419 -4.80 -12.67 -7.86
N VAL A 420 -4.24 -12.55 -6.65
CA VAL A 420 -4.05 -13.69 -5.74
C VAL A 420 -5.38 -14.40 -5.42
N ILE A 421 -6.46 -13.65 -5.18
CA ILE A 421 -7.78 -14.21 -4.89
C ILE A 421 -8.35 -14.98 -6.09
N ILE A 422 -8.24 -14.44 -7.31
CA ILE A 422 -8.68 -15.14 -8.54
C ILE A 422 -7.89 -16.41 -8.75
N TYR A 423 -6.56 -16.35 -8.60
CA TYR A 423 -5.71 -17.52 -8.74
C TYR A 423 -6.09 -18.61 -7.72
N ALA A 424 -6.32 -18.23 -6.46
CA ALA A 424 -6.74 -19.15 -5.41
C ALA A 424 -8.11 -19.79 -5.72
N TYR A 425 -9.06 -19.01 -6.27
CA TYR A 425 -10.35 -19.51 -6.71
C TYR A 425 -10.20 -20.55 -7.83
N TRP A 426 -9.38 -20.28 -8.85
CA TRP A 426 -9.12 -21.24 -9.93
C TRP A 426 -8.45 -22.53 -9.45
N ARG A 427 -7.68 -22.44 -8.36
CA ARG A 427 -7.05 -23.60 -7.71
C ARG A 427 -7.98 -24.33 -6.74
N GLY A 428 -9.18 -23.81 -6.50
CA GLY A 428 -10.16 -24.42 -5.58
C GLY A 428 -9.90 -24.14 -4.09
N GLU A 429 -8.97 -23.25 -3.77
CA GLU A 429 -8.59 -22.91 -2.39
C GLU A 429 -9.50 -21.85 -1.76
N VAL A 430 -10.27 -21.13 -2.59
CA VAL A 430 -11.19 -20.07 -2.16
C VAL A 430 -12.56 -20.34 -2.78
N SER A 431 -13.63 -20.20 -1.99
CA SER A 431 -15.00 -20.37 -2.48
C SER A 431 -15.41 -19.26 -3.45
N SER A 432 -16.41 -19.52 -4.29
CA SER A 432 -16.96 -18.50 -5.20
C SER A 432 -17.48 -17.27 -4.43
N GLU A 433 -18.19 -17.47 -3.31
CA GLU A 433 -18.69 -16.35 -2.50
C GLU A 433 -17.55 -15.50 -1.94
N GLU A 434 -16.51 -16.14 -1.40
CA GLU A 434 -15.35 -15.45 -0.83
C GLU A 434 -14.57 -14.69 -1.90
N ALA A 435 -14.35 -15.31 -3.07
CA ALA A 435 -13.74 -14.66 -4.21
C ALA A 435 -14.56 -13.45 -4.69
N SER A 436 -15.87 -13.63 -4.94
CA SER A 436 -16.75 -12.54 -5.35
C SER A 436 -16.74 -11.38 -4.36
N ARG A 437 -16.73 -11.66 -3.05
CA ARG A 437 -16.66 -10.62 -2.01
C ARG A 437 -15.38 -9.80 -2.11
N PHE A 438 -14.21 -10.42 -2.14
CA PHE A 438 -12.95 -9.67 -2.16
C PHE A 438 -12.65 -9.01 -3.50
N ILE A 439 -13.16 -9.56 -4.60
CA ILE A 439 -13.07 -8.94 -5.92
C ILE A 439 -14.02 -7.74 -6.01
N ALA A 440 -15.22 -7.80 -5.43
CA ALA A 440 -16.08 -6.62 -5.26
C ALA A 440 -15.39 -5.50 -4.47
N ILE A 441 -14.75 -5.85 -3.35
CA ILE A 441 -13.95 -4.89 -2.56
C ILE A 441 -12.84 -4.28 -3.41
N SER A 442 -12.14 -5.10 -4.20
CA SER A 442 -11.03 -4.64 -5.04
C SER A 442 -11.50 -3.65 -6.11
N LEU A 443 -12.60 -3.95 -6.83
CA LEU A 443 -13.18 -3.05 -7.83
C LEU A 443 -13.63 -1.73 -7.21
N LEU A 444 -14.27 -1.79 -6.04
CA LEU A 444 -14.71 -0.61 -5.31
C LEU A 444 -13.53 0.26 -4.87
N LEU A 445 -12.48 -0.35 -4.32
CA LEU A 445 -11.27 0.36 -3.94
C LEU A 445 -10.57 0.99 -5.15
N LEU A 446 -10.44 0.27 -6.28
CA LEU A 446 -9.92 0.84 -7.52
C LEU A 446 -10.80 1.98 -8.04
N HIS A 447 -12.12 1.91 -7.87
CA HIS A 447 -13.02 3.00 -8.18
C HIS A 447 -12.70 4.25 -7.33
N CYS A 448 -12.46 4.11 -6.02
CA CYS A 448 -12.01 5.23 -5.17
C CYS A 448 -10.67 5.82 -5.63
N GLN A 449 -9.76 5.01 -6.18
CA GLN A 449 -8.48 5.50 -6.71
C GLN A 449 -8.64 6.33 -8.00
N ARG A 450 -9.77 6.22 -8.72
CA ARG A 450 -10.03 6.99 -9.96
C ARG A 450 -10.04 8.49 -9.75
N VAL A 451 -10.33 8.96 -8.54
CA VAL A 451 -10.35 10.40 -8.24
C VAL A 451 -8.96 11.03 -8.49
N ARG A 452 -7.87 10.30 -8.23
CA ARG A 452 -6.51 10.75 -8.56
C ARG A 452 -6.02 10.23 -9.91
N TRP A 453 -6.20 8.95 -10.19
CA TRP A 453 -5.50 8.27 -11.30
C TRP A 453 -6.32 8.18 -12.60
N GLN A 454 -7.63 8.45 -12.55
CA GLN A 454 -8.52 8.59 -13.71
C GLN A 454 -8.34 7.47 -14.76
N HIS A 455 -7.92 7.84 -15.98
CA HIS A 455 -7.76 6.96 -17.14
C HIS A 455 -6.63 5.95 -16.96
N GLU A 456 -5.66 6.21 -16.09
CA GLU A 456 -4.55 5.28 -15.81
C GLU A 456 -5.06 3.99 -15.14
N LEU A 457 -6.26 4.00 -14.56
CA LEU A 457 -6.89 2.81 -13.98
C LEU A 457 -7.70 1.97 -14.97
N LEU A 458 -7.85 2.40 -16.22
CA LEU A 458 -8.64 1.66 -17.20
C LEU A 458 -8.07 0.27 -17.46
N GLU A 459 -6.75 0.15 -17.55
CA GLU A 459 -6.07 -1.13 -17.78
C GLU A 459 -6.22 -2.11 -16.60
N PRO A 460 -5.88 -1.76 -15.34
CA PRO A 460 -6.06 -2.69 -14.23
C PRO A 460 -7.52 -3.04 -13.96
N ILE A 461 -8.45 -2.10 -14.09
CA ILE A 461 -9.89 -2.38 -13.94
C ILE A 461 -10.37 -3.28 -15.07
N GLY A 462 -9.97 -3.00 -16.32
CA GLY A 462 -10.32 -3.81 -17.49
C GLY A 462 -9.83 -5.24 -17.36
N SER A 463 -8.56 -5.41 -17.02
CA SER A 463 -7.94 -6.72 -16.79
C SER A 463 -8.68 -7.51 -15.70
N LEU A 464 -9.02 -6.86 -14.60
CA LEU A 464 -9.75 -7.51 -13.51
C LEU A 464 -11.16 -7.94 -13.95
N LYS A 465 -11.86 -7.09 -14.73
CA LYS A 465 -13.19 -7.40 -15.31
C LYS A 465 -13.14 -8.58 -16.29
N GLU A 466 -12.12 -8.64 -17.13
CA GLU A 466 -11.89 -9.77 -18.04
C GLU A 466 -11.65 -11.07 -17.26
N LEU A 467 -10.81 -11.03 -16.22
CA LEU A 467 -10.57 -12.19 -15.36
C LEU A 467 -11.81 -12.63 -14.57
N ILE A 468 -12.66 -11.70 -14.11
CA ILE A 468 -13.96 -12.00 -13.50
C ILE A 468 -14.84 -12.75 -14.50
N GLY A 469 -14.91 -12.27 -15.75
CA GLY A 469 -15.67 -12.91 -16.82
C GLY A 469 -15.19 -14.33 -17.11
N LEU A 470 -13.87 -14.55 -17.19
CA LEU A 470 -13.28 -15.88 -17.36
C LEU A 470 -13.58 -16.81 -16.18
N SER A 471 -13.65 -16.25 -14.98
CA SER A 471 -13.93 -16.98 -13.74
C SER A 471 -15.42 -17.23 -13.51
N ALA A 472 -16.31 -16.66 -14.34
CA ALA A 472 -17.76 -16.68 -14.16
C ALA A 472 -18.22 -16.26 -12.74
N LEU A 473 -17.49 -15.32 -12.12
CA LEU A 473 -17.80 -14.85 -10.77
C LEU A 473 -18.95 -13.84 -10.84
N ASP A 474 -20.01 -14.09 -10.07
CA ASP A 474 -21.09 -13.12 -9.88
C ASP A 474 -20.71 -12.13 -8.78
N ILE A 475 -20.36 -10.91 -9.19
CA ILE A 475 -19.89 -9.84 -8.30
C ILE A 475 -21.04 -8.93 -7.83
N GLY A 476 -22.16 -8.90 -8.57
CA GLY A 476 -23.28 -8.00 -8.31
C GLY A 476 -23.82 -8.12 -6.87
N PRO A 477 -24.18 -9.32 -6.39
CA PRO A 477 -24.67 -9.51 -5.03
C PRO A 477 -23.69 -9.08 -3.93
N ALA A 478 -22.37 -9.24 -4.17
CA ALA A 478 -21.35 -8.80 -3.24
C ALA A 478 -21.25 -7.26 -3.17
N LEU A 479 -21.30 -6.59 -4.32
CA LEU A 479 -21.34 -5.11 -4.37
C LEU A 479 -22.60 -4.55 -3.71
N SER A 480 -23.77 -5.14 -3.96
CA SER A 480 -25.02 -4.71 -3.32
C SER A 480 -24.98 -4.82 -1.79
N ARG A 481 -24.28 -5.82 -1.24
CA ARG A 481 -24.06 -5.95 0.22
C ARG A 481 -23.10 -4.89 0.76
N LEU A 482 -22.07 -4.51 0.00
CA LEU A 482 -21.09 -3.51 0.41
C LEU A 482 -21.63 -2.08 0.33
N LEU A 483 -22.62 -1.85 -0.54
CA LEU A 483 -23.19 -0.54 -0.84
C LEU A 483 -24.71 -0.54 -0.65
N PRO A 484 -25.21 -0.68 0.59
CA PRO A 484 -26.64 -0.63 0.85
C PRO A 484 -27.17 0.77 0.51
N GLY A 485 -27.98 0.87 -0.55
CA GLY A 485 -28.55 2.13 -1.04
C GLY A 485 -27.97 2.63 -2.36
N ALA A 486 -26.94 1.98 -2.92
CA ALA A 486 -26.47 2.32 -4.26
C ALA A 486 -27.50 1.96 -5.35
N THR A 487 -27.56 2.77 -6.40
CA THR A 487 -28.42 2.50 -7.55
C THR A 487 -27.95 1.27 -8.33
N PHE A 488 -28.88 0.59 -8.99
CA PHE A 488 -28.55 -0.54 -9.87
C PHE A 488 -27.55 -0.12 -10.96
N ASP A 489 -27.72 1.07 -11.54
CA ASP A 489 -26.82 1.59 -12.57
C ASP A 489 -25.40 1.81 -12.06
N PHE A 490 -25.24 2.28 -10.81
CA PHE A 490 -23.92 2.43 -10.19
C PHE A 490 -23.24 1.07 -9.93
N ILE A 491 -23.98 0.12 -9.34
CA ILE A 491 -23.49 -1.24 -9.10
C ILE A 491 -23.11 -1.90 -10.43
N SER A 492 -23.97 -1.75 -11.45
CA SER A 492 -23.73 -2.25 -12.80
C SER A 492 -22.51 -1.58 -13.44
N ALA A 493 -22.30 -0.27 -13.29
CA ALA A 493 -21.12 0.40 -13.83
C ALA A 493 -19.80 -0.12 -13.24
N ILE A 494 -19.79 -0.43 -11.93
CA ILE A 494 -18.64 -1.04 -11.26
C ILE A 494 -18.45 -2.49 -11.74
N ALA A 495 -19.53 -3.28 -11.81
CA ALA A 495 -19.49 -4.71 -12.10
C ALA A 495 -19.32 -5.06 -13.59
N SER A 496 -19.87 -4.25 -14.51
CA SER A 496 -20.06 -4.61 -15.93
C SER A 496 -18.81 -4.41 -16.78
N ASN A 497 -18.68 -5.24 -17.82
CA ASN A 497 -17.62 -5.14 -18.85
C ASN A 497 -17.78 -3.96 -19.80
N SER A 498 -18.86 -3.17 -19.69
CA SER A 498 -19.14 -2.04 -20.58
C SER A 498 -18.29 -0.82 -20.20
N THR A 499 -17.03 -0.81 -20.60
CA THR A 499 -16.39 0.44 -21.01
C THR A 499 -16.93 0.78 -22.39
N SER A 500 -17.50 1.98 -22.58
CA SER A 500 -17.94 2.49 -23.90
C SER A 500 -16.82 2.64 -24.94
N TYR A 501 -15.61 2.18 -24.62
CA TYR A 501 -14.39 2.29 -25.44
C TYR A 501 -13.76 0.93 -25.76
N ALA A 502 -14.45 -0.18 -25.50
CA ALA A 502 -14.01 -1.54 -25.86
C ALA A 502 -14.03 -1.83 -27.39
N GLU A 503 -14.27 -0.82 -28.24
CA GLU A 503 -14.29 -0.99 -29.70
C GLU A 503 -12.90 -1.04 -30.37
N VAL A 504 -11.80 -0.86 -29.63
CA VAL A 504 -10.45 -0.97 -30.23
C VAL A 504 -9.56 -1.87 -29.39
N ARG A 505 -9.86 -3.17 -29.39
CA ARG A 505 -8.86 -4.28 -29.36
C ARG A 505 -9.58 -5.63 -29.44
N VAL A 506 -10.12 -5.94 -30.62
CA VAL A 506 -10.31 -7.34 -31.00
C VAL A 506 -8.91 -7.93 -31.25
N ARG A 507 -8.25 -8.43 -30.19
CA ARG A 507 -7.11 -9.33 -30.33
C ARG A 507 -7.67 -10.76 -30.35
N THR A 508 -7.46 -11.37 -31.50
CA THR A 508 -7.83 -12.71 -31.93
C THR A 508 -7.98 -13.72 -30.78
N GLN A 509 -9.23 -14.03 -30.40
CA GLN A 509 -9.55 -15.34 -29.83
C GLN A 509 -9.13 -16.37 -30.87
N LYS A 510 -8.03 -17.10 -30.60
CA LYS A 510 -7.68 -18.27 -31.40
C LYS A 510 -8.64 -19.37 -30.99
N LEU A 511 -9.74 -19.49 -31.75
CA LEU A 511 -10.75 -20.53 -31.59
C LEU A 511 -10.07 -21.90 -31.80
N LEU A 512 -9.66 -22.54 -30.70
CA LEU A 512 -9.31 -23.95 -30.69
C LEU A 512 -10.63 -24.71 -30.86
N LEU A 513 -10.90 -25.13 -32.10
CA LEU A 513 -11.96 -26.07 -32.46
C LEU A 513 -11.82 -27.31 -31.57
N MET A 514 -12.66 -27.43 -30.54
CA MET A 514 -12.92 -28.70 -29.87
C MET A 514 -13.52 -29.65 -30.91
N HIS A 515 -12.77 -30.70 -31.26
CA HIS A 515 -13.35 -31.87 -31.89
C HIS A 515 -14.37 -32.48 -30.94
N GLN A 516 -15.62 -32.54 -31.40
CA GLN A 516 -16.63 -33.44 -30.87
C GLN A 516 -16.07 -34.87 -30.85
N GLN A 517 -16.06 -35.49 -29.67
CA GLN A 517 -16.14 -36.94 -29.55
C GLN A 517 -17.38 -37.24 -28.70
N GLN A 518 -18.51 -37.41 -29.40
CA GLN A 518 -19.61 -38.23 -28.91
C GLN A 518 -19.18 -39.71 -29.01
N ASP A 519 -19.74 -40.51 -28.10
CA ASP A 519 -19.72 -41.98 -28.01
C ASP A 519 -18.54 -42.63 -27.26
N PHE A 520 -18.70 -42.73 -25.93
CA PHE A 520 -18.97 -44.02 -25.28
C PHE A 520 -19.70 -43.78 -23.95
N ALA A 521 -20.99 -44.12 -23.93
CA ALA A 521 -21.75 -44.31 -22.71
C ALA A 521 -21.31 -45.61 -22.03
N GLN A 522 -20.81 -45.53 -20.80
CA GLN A 522 -21.04 -46.55 -19.77
C GLN A 522 -21.24 -45.89 -18.40
N PRO A 523 -22.20 -46.39 -17.58
CA PRO A 523 -22.71 -45.70 -16.41
C PRO A 523 -21.77 -45.87 -15.20
N ALA A 524 -21.60 -44.79 -14.44
CA ALA A 524 -21.03 -44.84 -13.11
C ALA A 524 -21.82 -45.86 -12.26
N MET A 525 -21.12 -46.88 -11.74
CA MET A 525 -21.69 -47.78 -10.75
C MET A 525 -22.12 -46.97 -9.52
N MET A 526 -23.43 -47.00 -9.25
CA MET A 526 -23.99 -46.71 -7.94
C MET A 526 -23.35 -47.65 -6.92
N GLY A 527 -22.50 -47.11 -6.05
CA GLY A 527 -22.28 -47.68 -4.73
C GLY A 527 -23.46 -47.29 -3.85
N THR A 528 -24.32 -48.24 -3.53
CA THR A 528 -25.42 -48.09 -2.57
C THR A 528 -24.87 -47.79 -1.17
N PHE A 529 -25.19 -46.62 -0.62
CA PHE A 529 -25.06 -46.34 0.81
C PHE A 529 -26.18 -47.05 1.59
N PRO A 530 -25.91 -47.67 2.75
CA PRO A 530 -26.97 -48.14 3.64
C PRO A 530 -27.60 -46.96 4.40
N PRO A 531 -28.88 -47.06 4.80
CA PRO A 531 -29.60 -45.95 5.42
C PRO A 531 -29.09 -45.66 6.85
N HIS A 532 -29.11 -44.38 7.19
CA HIS A 532 -28.99 -43.85 8.55
C HIS A 532 -30.11 -44.43 9.44
N ASP A 533 -29.74 -45.26 10.41
CA ASP A 533 -30.38 -45.45 11.72
C ASP A 533 -29.74 -46.67 12.40
N ASP A 534 -28.57 -46.51 13.05
CA ASP A 534 -28.07 -47.49 14.07
C ASP A 534 -26.76 -47.09 14.81
N LEU A 535 -26.50 -45.80 15.07
CA LEU A 535 -25.27 -45.38 15.81
C LEU A 535 -25.51 -44.39 16.96
N LEU A 536 -26.69 -44.44 17.58
CA LEU A 536 -26.97 -43.67 18.81
C LEU A 536 -27.11 -44.51 20.10
N ASP A 537 -26.93 -45.83 20.05
CA ASP A 537 -27.17 -46.70 21.22
C ASP A 537 -25.93 -47.42 21.79
N ARG A 538 -24.70 -46.98 21.47
CA ARG A 538 -23.48 -47.55 22.07
C ARG A 538 -22.41 -46.51 22.39
N ALA A 539 -22.67 -45.64 23.35
CA ALA A 539 -21.61 -44.92 24.07
C ALA A 539 -22.09 -44.38 25.43
N ASP A 540 -22.74 -45.23 26.24
CA ASP A 540 -22.82 -45.02 27.69
C ASP A 540 -21.96 -46.11 28.35
N GLY A 541 -20.82 -45.72 28.94
CA GLY A 541 -19.98 -46.66 29.69
C GLY A 541 -18.50 -46.30 29.84
N THR A 542 -18.19 -45.54 30.90
CA THR A 542 -17.04 -45.72 31.81
C THR A 542 -15.59 -45.74 31.28
N MET A 543 -14.86 -44.67 31.62
CA MET A 543 -13.56 -44.64 32.34
C MET A 543 -12.31 -45.36 31.77
N GLN A 544 -11.26 -44.61 31.43
CA GLN A 544 -9.95 -44.49 32.14
C GLN A 544 -8.79 -43.99 31.26
N ASN A 545 -7.85 -43.29 31.91
CA ASN A 545 -6.54 -42.84 31.44
C ASN A 545 -5.75 -43.94 30.69
N GLU A 546 -5.08 -43.60 29.58
CA GLU A 546 -3.61 -43.49 29.47
C GLU A 546 -3.21 -43.17 28.00
N GLY A 547 -2.15 -42.38 27.86
CA GLY A 547 -1.89 -41.56 26.67
C GLY A 547 -1.28 -42.26 25.45
N PHE A 548 -1.50 -41.64 24.29
CA PHE A 548 -0.58 -41.65 23.15
C PHE A 548 -0.63 -40.28 22.44
N ASN A 549 0.52 -39.61 22.40
CA ASN A 549 0.77 -38.36 21.70
C ASN A 549 0.61 -38.54 20.18
N PHE A 550 -0.28 -37.76 19.58
CA PHE A 550 -0.19 -37.36 18.17
C PHE A 550 -0.02 -35.84 18.15
N MET A 551 1.17 -35.38 17.72
CA MET A 551 1.46 -33.97 17.50
C MET A 551 0.54 -33.42 16.41
N ALA A 552 -0.45 -32.62 16.80
CA ALA A 552 -1.17 -31.74 15.91
C ALA A 552 -0.30 -30.49 15.65
N TYR A 553 0.07 -30.28 14.39
CA TYR A 553 0.57 -28.98 13.92
C TYR A 553 -0.62 -28.01 13.90
N GLU A 554 -0.86 -27.32 15.00
CA GLU A 554 -1.74 -26.16 15.04
C GLU A 554 -1.02 -24.99 14.37
N THR A 555 -1.40 -24.70 13.12
CA THR A 555 -1.06 -23.46 12.44
C THR A 555 -1.87 -22.31 13.03
N TRP A 556 -1.20 -21.43 13.77
CA TRP A 556 -1.76 -20.22 14.34
C TRP A 556 -2.02 -19.18 13.24
N LEU A 557 -3.26 -19.16 12.76
CA LEU A 557 -3.86 -18.05 12.03
C LEU A 557 -5.24 -17.80 12.65
N PRO A 558 -5.71 -16.54 12.78
CA PRO A 558 -6.97 -16.24 13.45
C PRO A 558 -8.13 -16.90 12.70
N THR A 559 -8.86 -17.74 13.43
CA THR A 559 -10.16 -18.30 13.06
C THR A 559 -11.08 -17.17 12.58
N PRO A 560 -11.74 -17.28 11.42
CA PRO A 560 -12.73 -16.29 11.02
C PRO A 560 -13.91 -16.36 11.99
N LEU A 561 -14.35 -15.18 12.43
CA LEU A 561 -15.59 -14.97 13.17
C LEU A 561 -16.77 -15.54 12.38
N VAL A 562 -17.15 -16.78 12.72
CA VAL A 562 -18.49 -17.32 12.49
C VAL A 562 -19.23 -17.10 13.81
N GLY A 563 -20.14 -16.12 13.85
CA GLY A 563 -20.97 -15.89 15.03
C GLY A 563 -21.28 -14.43 15.32
N LEU A 564 -21.83 -13.69 14.36
CA LEU A 564 -22.60 -12.47 14.61
C LEU A 564 -23.64 -12.40 13.50
N PHE A 565 -24.78 -13.09 13.66
CA PHE A 565 -26.14 -12.78 13.18
C PHE A 565 -27.04 -14.01 13.41
N GLY A 566 -27.99 -13.87 14.35
CA GLY A 566 -28.97 -14.86 14.83
C GLY A 566 -29.00 -14.77 16.36
N ASP A 567 -30.04 -14.32 17.07
CA ASP A 567 -31.47 -14.18 16.78
C ASP A 567 -32.03 -12.93 17.49
N VAL A 568 -32.95 -12.23 16.83
CA VAL A 568 -33.96 -11.40 17.52
C VAL A 568 -35.32 -11.95 17.08
N GLN A 569 -36.03 -12.56 18.03
CA GLN A 569 -37.48 -12.66 17.98
C GLN A 569 -38.09 -11.31 18.34
#